data_AF-A0A843TQM0-F1
#
_entry.id   AF-A0A843TQM0-F1
#
_cell.length_a   1.000
_cell.length_b   1.000
_cell.length_c   1.000
_cell.angle_alpha   90.00
_cell.angle_beta   90.00
_cell.angle_gamma   90.00
#
_symmetry.space_group_name_H-M   'P 1'
#
loop_
_entity.id
_entity.type
_entity.pdbx_description
1 polymer ?
#
loop_
_entity_poly.entity_id
_entity_poly.type
_entity_poly.pdbx_seq_one_letter_code
_entity_poly.pdbx_strand_id
1 'polypeptide(L)'
;MAAEGGAAPAPQSSSNPPSADPAWAHGTVVDMARRKVQCKYCNRVLSGSVWRLKQHLAGIKGEVAPCSRVSAEVRIQFCQYIKEKETSKANISRRRQEIREELSAPPRRSVDLSRERQTIDLDDDEEEQFRRASQVSRRSFAKRTISDVLVIT
;
A
#
# COMPACT_ATOMS: atom_id res chain seq x y z
N MET A 1 -19.47 54.36 -22.76
CA MET A 1 -18.31 54.03 -21.91
C MET A 1 -18.52 52.62 -21.42
N ALA A 2 -17.68 51.69 -21.87
CA ALA A 2 -17.89 50.25 -21.71
C ALA A 2 -17.74 49.82 -20.24
N ALA A 3 -18.56 48.84 -19.85
CA ALA A 3 -18.57 48.24 -18.53
C ALA A 3 -17.37 47.30 -18.33
N GLU A 4 -16.69 47.41 -17.20
CA GLU A 4 -15.62 46.48 -16.80
C GLU A 4 -16.18 45.51 -15.77
N GLY A 5 -16.42 44.27 -16.21
CA GLY A 5 -16.86 43.17 -15.35
C GLY A 5 -15.70 42.66 -14.50
N GLY A 6 -15.86 42.73 -13.18
CA GLY A 6 -14.93 42.15 -12.21
C GLY A 6 -15.08 40.62 -12.13
N ALA A 7 -14.14 39.89 -12.71
CA ALA A 7 -14.00 38.46 -12.54
C ALA A 7 -13.41 38.11 -11.15
N ALA A 8 -14.12 37.27 -10.39
CA ALA A 8 -13.62 36.72 -9.13
C ALA A 8 -12.42 35.77 -9.38
N PRO A 9 -11.36 35.79 -8.56
CA PRO A 9 -10.27 34.82 -8.70
C PRO A 9 -10.71 33.45 -8.19
N ALA A 10 -10.62 32.45 -9.07
CA ALA A 10 -10.86 31.04 -8.77
C ALA A 10 -9.92 30.51 -7.66
N PRO A 11 -10.35 29.52 -6.87
CA PRO A 11 -9.51 28.89 -5.85
C PRO A 11 -8.33 28.17 -6.52
N GLN A 12 -7.11 28.55 -6.14
CA GLN A 12 -5.89 27.97 -6.71
C GLN A 12 -5.65 26.58 -6.10
N SER A 13 -6.23 25.57 -6.73
CA SER A 13 -5.88 24.16 -6.52
C SER A 13 -4.44 23.92 -6.99
N SER A 14 -3.49 23.94 -6.06
CA SER A 14 -2.07 23.72 -6.31
C SER A 14 -1.77 22.25 -6.58
N SER A 15 -2.03 21.77 -7.79
CA SER A 15 -1.50 20.50 -8.27
C SER A 15 -0.06 20.72 -8.78
N ASN A 16 0.93 20.62 -7.88
CA ASN A 16 2.34 20.62 -8.24
C ASN A 16 2.78 19.25 -8.81
N PRO A 17 3.74 19.21 -9.76
CA PRO A 17 4.31 17.96 -10.26
C PRO A 17 5.03 17.18 -9.14
N PRO A 18 5.02 15.83 -9.16
CA PRO A 18 5.39 14.97 -8.03
C PRO A 18 6.87 14.93 -7.64
N SER A 19 7.75 15.71 -8.27
CA SER A 19 9.20 15.57 -8.12
C SER A 19 9.88 16.63 -7.24
N ALA A 20 9.21 17.73 -6.90
CA ALA A 20 9.77 18.77 -6.04
C ALA A 20 8.94 18.93 -4.76
N ASP A 21 9.54 18.65 -3.61
CA ASP A 21 8.92 18.87 -2.30
C ASP A 21 8.45 20.33 -2.18
N PRO A 22 7.16 20.59 -1.85
CA PRO A 22 6.64 21.96 -1.76
C PRO A 22 7.39 22.82 -0.75
N ALA A 23 8.09 22.23 0.22
CA ALA A 23 8.93 22.96 1.17
C ALA A 23 10.06 23.78 0.52
N TRP A 24 10.55 23.38 -0.66
CA TRP A 24 11.60 24.12 -1.37
C TRP A 24 11.12 25.48 -1.91
N ALA A 25 9.81 25.67 -2.09
CA ALA A 25 9.26 27.00 -2.38
C ALA A 25 9.50 27.98 -1.22
N HIS A 26 9.64 27.48 0.01
CA HIS A 26 9.68 28.26 1.25
C HIS A 26 11.06 28.29 1.93
N GLY A 27 12.05 27.61 1.36
CA GLY A 27 13.42 27.61 1.87
C GLY A 27 14.46 27.59 0.76
N THR A 28 15.67 28.03 1.08
CA THR A 28 16.82 28.04 0.16
C THR A 28 17.95 27.24 0.78
N VAL A 29 18.59 26.38 0.00
CA VAL A 29 19.77 25.64 0.47
C VAL A 29 20.94 26.62 0.58
N VAL A 30 21.50 26.74 1.78
CA VAL A 30 22.68 27.57 2.04
C VAL A 30 23.96 26.75 1.89
N ASP A 31 23.91 25.50 2.32
CA ASP A 31 25.06 24.60 2.30
C ASP A 31 24.58 23.18 2.01
N MET A 32 24.94 22.66 0.83
CA MET A 32 24.58 21.31 0.42
C MET A 32 25.35 20.25 1.21
N ALA A 33 26.63 20.49 1.53
CA ALA A 33 27.47 19.55 2.26
C ALA A 33 26.99 19.36 3.71
N ARG A 34 26.62 20.47 4.37
CA ARG A 34 26.13 20.46 5.75
C ARG A 34 24.61 20.35 5.85
N ARG A 35 23.91 20.20 4.72
CA ARG A 35 22.44 20.17 4.63
C ARG A 35 21.82 21.30 5.44
N LYS A 36 22.21 22.54 5.15
CA LYS A 36 21.63 23.74 5.80
C LYS A 36 20.64 24.39 4.87
N VAL A 37 19.45 24.69 5.40
CA VAL A 37 18.37 25.33 4.67
C VAL A 37 17.96 26.59 5.41
N GLN A 38 17.92 27.72 4.71
CA GLN A 38 17.46 28.99 5.23
C GLN A 38 15.97 29.18 4.92
N CYS A 39 15.19 29.54 5.94
CA CYS A 39 13.79 29.90 5.78
C CYS A 39 13.67 31.27 5.10
N LYS A 40 12.86 31.38 4.05
CA LYS A 40 12.68 32.65 3.29
C LYS A 40 11.91 33.72 4.06
N TYR A 41 11.18 33.35 5.11
CA TYR A 41 10.36 34.29 5.90
C TYR A 41 11.13 34.94 7.05
N CYS A 42 11.83 34.14 7.84
CA CYS A 42 12.54 34.60 9.04
C CYS A 42 14.06 34.60 8.88
N ASN A 43 14.58 34.20 7.72
CA ASN A 43 16.02 34.09 7.42
C ASN A 43 16.82 33.21 8.37
N ARG A 44 16.15 32.43 9.24
CA ARG A 44 16.79 31.48 10.14
C ARG A 44 17.35 30.32 9.33
N VAL A 45 18.61 29.98 9.61
CA VAL A 45 19.26 28.81 9.05
C VAL A 45 18.95 27.61 9.94
N LEU A 46 18.29 26.61 9.35
CA LEU A 46 17.99 25.33 9.96
C LEU A 46 19.03 24.33 9.46
N SER A 47 19.72 23.66 10.38
CA SER A 47 20.59 22.54 10.04
C SER A 47 19.75 21.27 9.93
N GLY A 48 20.06 20.39 8.97
CA GLY A 48 19.43 19.07 8.82
C GLY A 48 18.55 18.93 7.59
N SER A 49 17.58 18.02 7.65
CA SER A 49 16.71 17.73 6.51
C SER A 49 15.64 18.81 6.30
N VAL A 50 15.08 18.84 5.09
CA VAL A 50 13.91 19.68 4.72
C VAL A 50 12.72 19.49 5.67
N TRP A 51 12.66 18.36 6.39
CA TRP A 51 11.64 18.11 7.41
C TRP A 51 11.64 19.15 8.54
N ARG A 52 12.81 19.62 8.99
CA ARG A 52 12.90 20.67 10.01
C ARG A 52 12.37 22.01 9.49
N LEU A 53 12.55 22.29 8.21
CA LEU A 53 11.92 23.45 7.55
C LEU A 53 10.40 23.30 7.56
N LYS A 54 9.86 22.12 7.23
CA LYS A 54 8.40 21.87 7.30
C LYS A 54 7.86 22.10 8.71
N GLN A 55 8.53 21.59 9.74
CA GLN A 55 8.14 21.80 11.14
C GLN A 55 8.17 23.27 11.54
N HIS A 56 9.24 23.99 11.13
CA HIS A 56 9.36 25.43 11.35
C HIS A 56 8.21 26.22 10.73
N LEU A 57 7.84 25.91 9.48
CA LEU A 57 6.74 26.56 8.75
C LEU A 57 5.36 26.20 9.32
N ALA A 58 5.16 24.93 9.71
CA ALA A 58 3.94 24.48 10.34
C ALA A 58 3.70 25.13 11.71
N GLY A 59 4.74 25.64 12.37
CA GLY A 59 4.62 26.28 13.67
C GLY A 59 4.24 25.31 14.79
N ILE A 60 4.43 24.00 14.58
CA ILE A 60 4.20 22.97 15.57
C ILE A 60 5.31 23.07 16.63
N LYS A 61 4.94 23.21 17.90
CA LYS A 61 5.90 23.20 19.02
C LYS A 61 6.55 21.82 19.09
N GLY A 62 7.88 21.79 19.06
CA GLY A 62 8.69 20.57 19.12
C GLY A 62 10.18 20.93 19.12
N GLU A 63 10.98 20.12 18.44
CA GLU A 63 12.44 20.28 18.31
C GLU A 63 12.88 21.59 17.63
N VAL A 64 12.00 22.21 16.83
CA VAL A 64 12.33 23.40 16.03
C VAL A 64 11.43 24.56 16.43
N ALA A 65 12.03 25.73 16.67
CA ALA A 65 11.27 26.93 17.00
C ALA A 65 10.33 27.31 15.83
N PRO A 66 9.08 27.70 16.08
CA PRO A 66 8.11 28.03 15.04
C PRO A 66 8.47 29.32 14.29
N CYS A 67 8.03 29.45 13.04
CA CYS A 67 8.16 30.68 12.27
C CYS A 67 7.09 31.71 12.67
N SER A 68 7.50 32.89 13.13
CA SER A 68 6.59 34.01 13.42
C SER A 68 6.18 34.81 12.18
N ARG A 69 6.96 34.74 11.09
CA ARG A 69 6.78 35.56 9.88
C ARG A 69 6.07 34.85 8.72
N VAL A 70 5.69 33.59 8.91
CA VAL A 70 4.96 32.80 7.91
C VAL A 70 3.48 33.17 7.92
N SER A 71 2.85 33.22 6.74
CA SER A 71 1.41 33.45 6.61
C SER A 71 0.60 32.28 7.20
N ALA A 72 -0.64 32.56 7.62
CA ALA A 72 -1.52 31.55 8.20
C ALA A 72 -1.80 30.40 7.21
N GLU A 73 -1.99 30.72 5.94
CA GLU A 73 -2.24 29.73 4.89
C GLU A 73 -1.10 28.69 4.78
N VAL A 74 0.14 29.16 4.64
CA VAL A 74 1.31 28.29 4.56
C VAL A 74 1.47 27.47 5.84
N ARG A 75 1.17 28.06 7.00
CA ARG A 75 1.20 27.35 8.28
C ARG A 75 0.21 26.17 8.30
N ILE A 76 -1.01 26.39 7.83
CA ILE A 76 -2.07 25.37 7.77
C ILE A 76 -1.66 24.25 6.80
N GLN A 77 -1.19 24.61 5.60
CA GLN A 77 -0.72 23.67 4.58
C GLN A 77 0.35 22.71 5.14
N PHE A 78 1.42 23.25 5.75
CA PHE A 78 2.48 22.42 6.31
C PHE A 78 2.05 21.66 7.57
N CYS A 79 1.13 22.21 8.38
CA CYS A 79 0.51 21.47 9.48
C CYS A 79 -0.22 20.22 8.99
N GLN A 80 -1.05 20.37 7.95
CA GLN A 80 -1.81 19.26 7.38
C GLN A 80 -0.88 18.21 6.76
N TYR A 81 0.12 18.65 6.00
CA TYR A 81 1.13 17.77 5.42
C TYR A 81 1.83 16.89 6.48
N ILE A 82 2.24 17.49 7.61
CA ILE A 82 2.89 16.75 8.69
C ILE A 82 1.93 15.75 9.32
N LYS A 83 0.69 16.16 9.59
CA LYS A 83 -0.34 15.28 10.17
C LYS A 83 -0.62 14.07 9.27
N GLU A 84 -0.81 14.29 7.98
CA GLU A 84 -1.04 13.22 7.00
C GLU A 84 0.13 12.24 6.94
N LYS A 85 1.36 12.75 7.05
CA LYS A 85 2.55 11.89 7.07
C LYS A 85 2.60 11.04 8.33
N GLU A 86 2.27 11.59 9.49
CA GLU A 86 2.23 10.85 10.76
C GLU A 86 1.11 9.80 10.79
N THR A 87 -0.09 10.12 10.28
CA THR A 87 -1.17 9.13 10.18
C THR A 87 -0.82 8.00 9.22
N SER A 88 -0.21 8.32 8.07
CA SER A 88 0.27 7.31 7.12
C SER A 88 1.31 6.39 7.76
N LYS A 89 2.26 6.94 8.53
CA LYS A 89 3.26 6.16 9.28
C LYS A 89 2.60 5.25 10.32
N ALA A 90 1.62 5.76 11.07
CA ALA A 90 0.87 4.99 12.07
C ALA A 90 0.08 3.83 11.44
N ASN A 91 -0.54 4.06 10.27
CA ASN A 91 -1.25 3.01 9.54
C ASN A 91 -0.29 1.92 9.06
N ILE A 92 0.88 2.29 8.53
CA ILE A 92 1.91 1.33 8.11
C ILE A 92 2.45 0.54 9.30
N SER A 93 2.71 1.19 10.44
CA SER A 93 3.19 0.50 11.63
C SER A 93 2.14 -0.47 12.18
N ARG A 94 0.87 -0.07 12.22
CA ARG A 94 -0.24 -0.93 12.63
C ARG A 94 -0.34 -2.16 11.73
N ARG A 95 -0.32 -1.96 10.40
CA ARG A 95 -0.40 -3.07 9.44
C ARG A 95 0.79 -4.04 9.57
N ARG A 96 1.99 -3.51 9.81
CA ARG A 96 3.18 -4.34 10.05
C ARG A 96 3.06 -5.15 11.34
N GLN A 97 2.45 -4.59 12.38
CA GLN A 97 2.22 -5.30 13.63
C GLN A 97 1.19 -6.41 13.46
N GLU A 98 0.07 -6.17 12.77
CA GLU A 98 -0.93 -7.19 12.44
C GLU A 98 -0.30 -8.40 11.74
N ILE A 99 0.52 -8.15 10.70
CA ILE A 99 1.21 -9.22 9.96
C ILE A 99 2.19 -9.97 10.86
N ARG A 100 2.94 -9.26 11.72
CA ARG A 100 3.86 -9.88 12.68
C ARG A 100 3.11 -10.80 13.64
N GLU A 101 1.97 -10.34 14.15
CA GLU A 101 1.15 -11.10 15.09
C GLU A 101 0.57 -12.35 14.44
N GLU A 102 0.04 -12.24 13.22
CA GLU A 102 -0.46 -13.37 12.42
C GLU A 102 0.62 -14.43 12.19
N LEU A 103 1.84 -14.02 11.83
CA LEU A 103 2.97 -14.94 11.63
C LEU A 103 3.49 -15.55 12.93
N SER A 104 3.34 -14.85 14.05
CA SER A 104 3.76 -15.34 15.38
C SER A 104 2.71 -16.23 16.04
N ALA A 105 1.45 -16.14 15.60
CA ALA A 105 0.38 -16.97 16.11
C ALA A 105 0.62 -18.42 15.68
N PRO A 106 0.45 -19.41 16.58
CA PRO A 106 0.41 -20.80 16.15
C PRO A 106 -0.69 -20.93 15.09
N PRO A 107 -0.48 -21.73 14.02
CA PRO A 107 -1.50 -21.96 13.01
C PRO A 107 -2.79 -22.34 13.74
N ARG A 108 -3.87 -21.61 13.45
CA ARG A 108 -5.20 -21.92 13.99
C ARG A 108 -5.41 -23.40 13.70
N ARG A 109 -5.52 -24.21 14.76
CA ARG A 109 -5.66 -25.67 14.65
C ARG A 109 -6.67 -25.93 13.55
N SER A 110 -6.24 -26.61 12.50
CA SER A 110 -7.13 -27.17 11.49
C SER A 110 -8.30 -27.78 12.26
N VAL A 111 -9.51 -27.26 12.07
CA VAL A 111 -10.69 -28.00 12.45
C VAL A 111 -10.52 -29.39 11.84
N ASP A 112 -10.62 -30.40 12.69
CA ASP A 112 -10.37 -31.78 12.33
C ASP A 112 -11.30 -32.19 11.19
N LEU A 113 -10.79 -32.18 9.96
CA LEU A 113 -11.48 -32.64 8.76
C LEU A 113 -11.72 -34.16 8.78
N SER A 114 -11.35 -34.87 9.85
CA SER A 114 -11.65 -36.30 10.01
C SER A 114 -13.12 -36.57 10.35
N ARG A 115 -13.95 -35.55 10.66
CA ARG A 115 -15.38 -35.76 10.98
C ARG A 115 -16.40 -35.33 9.92
N GLU A 116 -16.03 -34.50 8.95
CA GLU A 116 -16.91 -34.17 7.81
C GLU A 116 -16.45 -34.92 6.56
N ARG A 117 -16.63 -36.23 6.59
CA ARG A 117 -16.92 -36.94 5.35
C ARG A 117 -18.34 -36.56 4.98
N GLN A 118 -18.50 -35.52 4.16
CA GLN A 118 -19.75 -35.30 3.45
C GLN A 118 -19.95 -36.53 2.56
N THR A 119 -20.73 -37.49 3.02
CA THR A 119 -21.36 -38.46 2.12
C THR A 119 -22.28 -37.63 1.24
N ILE A 120 -21.86 -37.45 -0.01
CA ILE A 120 -22.82 -37.15 -1.07
C ILE A 120 -23.68 -38.39 -1.11
N ASP A 121 -24.93 -38.29 -0.65
CA ASP A 121 -25.94 -39.32 -0.87
C ASP A 121 -26.15 -39.40 -2.39
N LEU A 122 -25.37 -40.27 -3.04
CA LEU A 122 -25.60 -40.64 -4.44
C LEU A 122 -26.78 -41.61 -4.40
N ASP A 123 -27.91 -41.21 -4.95
CA ASP A 123 -29.12 -42.03 -5.05
C ASP A 123 -28.80 -43.44 -5.60
N ASP A 124 -29.35 -44.47 -4.97
CA ASP A 124 -29.11 -45.92 -5.21
C ASP A 124 -29.21 -46.39 -6.68
N ASP A 125 -29.71 -45.56 -7.59
CA ASP A 125 -29.90 -45.88 -9.01
C ASP A 125 -28.62 -45.74 -9.88
N GLU A 126 -27.62 -44.94 -9.50
CA GLU A 126 -26.41 -44.72 -10.35
C GLU A 126 -25.27 -45.73 -10.13
N GLU A 127 -25.20 -46.40 -8.97
CA GLU A 127 -24.14 -47.38 -8.68
C GLU A 127 -24.34 -48.71 -9.45
N GLU A 128 -25.60 -49.10 -9.72
CA GLU A 128 -25.90 -50.34 -10.44
C GLU A 128 -25.62 -50.23 -11.95
N GLN A 129 -25.71 -49.03 -12.52
CA GLN A 129 -25.33 -48.78 -13.92
C GLN A 129 -23.83 -48.98 -14.15
N PHE A 130 -23.00 -48.52 -13.21
CA PHE A 130 -21.54 -48.69 -13.29
C PHE A 130 -21.13 -50.17 -13.15
N ARG A 131 -21.78 -50.91 -12.24
CA ARG A 131 -21.53 -52.36 -12.07
C ARG A 131 -21.96 -53.17 -13.30
N ARG A 132 -23.03 -52.79 -14.00
CA ARG A 132 -23.44 -53.43 -15.27
C ARG A 132 -22.46 -53.15 -16.41
N ALA A 133 -21.94 -51.93 -16.52
CA ALA A 133 -21.02 -51.55 -17.58
C ALA A 133 -19.66 -52.29 -17.52
N SER A 134 -19.21 -52.70 -16.33
CA SER A 134 -17.91 -53.37 -16.16
C SER A 134 -17.90 -54.87 -16.55
N GLN A 135 -19.05 -55.56 -16.53
CA GLN A 135 -19.09 -57.00 -16.81
C GLN A 135 -19.12 -57.35 -18.31
N VAL A 136 -19.50 -56.40 -19.18
CA VAL A 136 -19.60 -56.68 -20.62
C VAL A 136 -18.23 -56.68 -21.31
N SER A 137 -17.21 -56.05 -20.72
CA SER A 137 -15.88 -55.89 -21.34
C SER A 137 -14.87 -57.00 -20.98
N ARG A 138 -15.17 -57.90 -20.04
CA ARG A 138 -14.25 -58.97 -19.60
C ARG A 138 -14.35 -60.29 -20.36
N ARG A 139 -14.85 -60.29 -21.60
CA ARG A 139 -14.90 -61.52 -22.43
C ARG A 139 -13.90 -61.59 -23.59
N SER A 140 -13.05 -60.60 -23.76
CA SER A 140 -11.95 -60.64 -24.74
C SER A 140 -10.92 -59.64 -24.22
N PHE A 141 -9.81 -60.03 -23.63
CA PHE A 141 -8.62 -60.42 -24.35
C PHE A 141 -7.64 -61.01 -23.32
N ALA A 142 -7.80 -62.29 -23.01
CA ALA A 142 -6.64 -63.07 -22.62
C ALA A 142 -5.84 -63.33 -23.91
N LYS A 143 -4.52 -63.11 -23.84
CA LYS A 143 -3.48 -63.36 -24.87
C LYS A 143 -3.04 -62.11 -25.66
N ARG A 144 -1.96 -61.46 -25.21
CA ARG A 144 -0.64 -61.50 -25.89
C ARG A 144 0.32 -60.47 -25.29
N THR A 145 1.45 -60.98 -24.82
CA THR A 145 2.70 -60.25 -24.63
C THR A 145 3.31 -59.90 -25.99
N ILE A 146 4.16 -58.86 -26.04
CA ILE A 146 5.51 -58.87 -26.66
C ILE A 146 6.06 -57.43 -26.61
N SER A 147 7.29 -57.32 -26.10
CA SER A 147 8.22 -56.21 -26.26
C SER A 147 8.33 -55.76 -27.72
N ASP A 148 8.32 -54.46 -27.99
CA ASP A 148 8.87 -53.78 -29.18
C ASP A 148 8.39 -52.30 -29.08
N VAL A 149 9.10 -51.24 -29.43
CA VAL A 149 10.47 -51.02 -29.88
C VAL A 149 10.72 -49.51 -29.75
N LEU A 150 12.00 -49.18 -29.63
CA LEU A 150 12.70 -47.93 -29.87
C LEU A 150 12.11 -47.02 -30.98
N VAL A 151 12.54 -45.75 -30.95
CA VAL A 151 12.61 -44.74 -32.03
C VAL A 151 11.66 -43.55 -31.85
N ILE A 152 12.14 -42.57 -31.08
CA ILE A 152 11.80 -41.15 -31.25
C ILE A 152 12.64 -40.68 -32.44
N THR A 153 11.99 -40.48 -33.59
CA THR A 153 12.46 -39.56 -34.64
C THR A 153 11.87 -38.19 -34.39
#